data_AF-T0ZE63-F1
#
_entry.id   AF-T0ZE63-F1
#
_cell.length_a   1.000
_cell.length_b   1.000
_cell.length_c   1.000
_cell.angle_alpha   90.00
_cell.angle_beta   90.00
_cell.angle_gamma   90.00
#
_symmetry.space_group_name_H-M   'P 1'
#
loop_
_entity.id
_entity.type
_entity.pdbx_description
1 polymer ?
#
loop_
_entity_poly.entity_id
_entity_poly.type
_entity_poly.pdbx_seq_one_letter_code
_entity_poly.pdbx_strand_id
1 'polypeptide(L)' 'MEWGTRVTGVPVGSSEDNLKSAIEGETYEYTEMYPGFARTARDEGFQEIAEWFETLARAEKSHAGRFTQGLESIS' A
#
# COMPACT_ATOMS: atom_id res chain seq x y z
N MET A 1 -12.54 -10.35 18.43
CA MET A 1 -12.64 -8.90 18.19
C MET A 1 -11.32 -8.50 17.55
N GLU A 2 -11.28 -8.39 16.22
CA GLU A 2 -10.09 -7.94 15.49
C GLU A 2 -10.14 -6.41 15.40
N TRP A 3 -9.33 -5.73 16.22
CA TRP A 3 -9.12 -4.27 16.16
C TRP A 3 -7.70 -3.94 15.63
N GLY A 4 -7.19 -4.76 14.71
CA GLY A 4 -5.99 -4.46 13.91
C GLY A 4 -6.36 -3.74 12.62
N THR A 5 -5.40 -3.01 12.02
CA THR A 5 -5.61 -2.49 10.67
C THR A 5 -5.89 -3.68 9.73
N ARG A 6 -6.93 -3.59 8.89
CA ARG A 6 -7.42 -4.72 8.06
C ARG A 6 -6.38 -5.28 7.08
N VAL A 7 -5.23 -4.63 6.96
CA VAL A 7 -4.18 -4.90 5.98
C VAL A 7 -3.00 -5.65 6.61
N THR A 8 -2.55 -5.29 7.82
CA THR A 8 -1.37 -5.91 8.46
C THR A 8 -1.69 -6.75 9.69
N GLY A 9 -2.92 -6.63 10.23
CA GLY A 9 -3.27 -7.25 11.51
C GLY A 9 -2.58 -6.60 12.72
N VAL A 10 -1.81 -5.52 12.51
CA VAL A 10 -1.16 -4.76 13.58
C VAL A 10 -2.22 -3.92 14.30
N PRO A 11 -2.34 -4.02 15.65
CA PRO A 11 -3.21 -3.16 16.43
C PRO A 11 -2.86 -1.69 16.24
N VAL A 12 -3.87 -0.80 16.29
CA VAL A 12 -3.60 0.64 16.33
C VAL A 12 -2.73 0.95 17.55
N GLY A 13 -1.56 1.55 17.32
CA GLY A 13 -0.51 1.77 18.31
C GLY A 13 -0.05 3.23 18.37
N SER A 14 1.22 3.43 18.72
CA SER A 14 1.83 4.76 18.67
C SER A 14 1.85 5.30 17.23
N SER A 15 2.03 6.61 17.06
CA SER A 15 2.19 7.19 15.72
C SER A 15 3.36 6.53 14.95
N GLU A 16 4.43 6.15 15.64
CA GLU A 16 5.56 5.42 15.07
C GLU A 16 5.14 4.05 14.54
N ASP A 17 4.43 3.26 15.36
CA ASP A 17 3.96 1.92 14.98
C ASP A 17 2.96 1.98 13.81
N ASN A 18 2.05 2.96 13.84
CA ASN A 18 1.06 3.16 12.79
C ASN A 18 1.73 3.54 11.47
N LEU A 19 2.77 4.39 11.50
CA LEU A 19 3.52 4.76 10.30
C LEU A 19 4.31 3.58 9.73
N LYS A 20 4.96 2.77 10.58
CA LYS A 20 5.65 1.54 10.14
C LYS A 20 4.66 0.57 9.48
N SER A 21 3.51 0.34 10.10
CA SER A 21 2.46 -0.50 9.53
C SER A 21 1.90 0.06 8.22
N ALA A 22 1.75 1.37 8.10
CA ALA A 22 1.30 1.99 6.86
C ALA A 22 2.35 1.84 5.76
N ILE A 23 3.63 2.11 6.04
CA ILE A 23 4.73 1.92 5.08
C ILE A 23 4.77 0.49 4.56
N GLU A 24 4.63 -0.52 5.42
CA GLU A 24 4.58 -1.92 5.02
C GLU A 24 3.39 -2.22 4.09
N GLY A 25 2.19 -1.77 4.48
CA GLY A 25 0.98 -1.94 3.68
C GLY A 25 1.10 -1.29 2.30
N GLU A 26 1.40 0.01 2.25
CA GLU A 26 1.57 0.76 1.00
C GLU A 26 2.66 0.13 0.12
N THR A 27 3.76 -0.35 0.72
CA THR A 27 4.84 -1.03 -0.02
C THR A 27 4.35 -2.30 -0.70
N TYR A 28 3.66 -3.16 0.04
CA TYR A 28 3.05 -4.36 -0.52
C TYR A 28 2.06 -4.03 -1.65
N GLU A 29 1.26 -2.96 -1.48
CA GLU A 29 0.30 -2.54 -2.48
C GLU A 29 0.98 -2.12 -3.80
N TYR A 30 2.03 -1.28 -3.75
CA TYR A 30 2.69 -0.80 -4.97
C TYR A 30 3.71 -1.77 -5.59
N THR A 31 4.31 -2.68 -4.82
CA THR A 31 5.31 -3.62 -5.38
C THR A 31 4.69 -4.94 -5.83
N GLU A 32 3.68 -5.43 -5.12
CA GLU A 32 3.14 -6.78 -5.35
C GLU A 32 1.67 -6.75 -5.80
N MET A 33 0.77 -6.19 -4.98
CA MET A 33 -0.68 -6.35 -5.14
C MET A 33 -1.20 -5.70 -6.43
N TYR A 34 -1.04 -4.39 -6.58
CA TYR A 34 -1.54 -3.68 -7.76
C TYR A 34 -0.82 -4.10 -9.06
N PRO A 35 0.50 -4.33 -9.08
CA PRO A 35 1.16 -4.94 -10.23
C PRO A 35 0.59 -6.33 -10.57
N GLY A 36 0.26 -7.15 -9.58
CA GLY A 36 -0.39 -8.46 -9.76
C GLY A 36 -1.78 -8.34 -10.36
N PHE A 37 -2.59 -7.40 -9.87
CA PHE A 37 -3.91 -7.13 -10.41
C PHE A 37 -3.85 -6.57 -11.83
N ALA A 38 -2.90 -5.68 -12.12
CA ALA A 38 -2.69 -5.17 -13.47
C ALA A 38 -2.33 -6.28 -14.46
N ARG A 39 -1.47 -7.23 -14.06
CA ARG A 39 -1.15 -8.42 -14.89
C ARG A 39 -2.39 -9.27 -15.15
N THR A 40 -3.13 -9.61 -14.09
CA THR A 40 -4.36 -10.42 -14.19
C THR A 40 -5.40 -9.75 -15.09
N ALA A 41 -5.63 -8.45 -14.92
CA ALA A 41 -6.56 -7.68 -15.75
C ALA A 41 -6.15 -7.67 -17.23
N ARG A 42 -4.85 -7.60 -17.55
CA ARG A 42 -4.37 -7.72 -18.94
C ARG A 42 -4.62 -9.10 -19.52
N ASP A 43 -4.32 -10.14 -18.74
CA ASP A 43 -4.50 -11.53 -19.17
C ASP A 43 -5.99 -11.85 -19.46
N GLU A 44 -6.90 -11.21 -18.73
CA GLU A 44 -8.35 -11.31 -18.93
C GLU A 44 -8.91 -10.34 -19.99
N GLY A 45 -8.07 -9.49 -20.60
CA GLY A 45 -8.46 -8.55 -21.66
C GLY A 45 -9.05 -7.22 -21.19
N PHE A 46 -8.94 -6.90 -19.90
CA PHE A 46 -9.39 -5.64 -19.30
C PHE A 46 -8.27 -4.59 -19.26
N GLN A 47 -7.88 -4.09 -20.43
CA GLN A 47 -6.76 -3.16 -20.57
C GLN A 47 -6.91 -1.87 -19.74
N GLU A 48 -8.08 -1.23 -19.75
CA GLU A 48 -8.33 0.01 -19.00
C GLU A 48 -8.20 -0.22 -17.48
N ILE A 49 -8.70 -1.35 -16.98
CA ILE A 49 -8.60 -1.71 -15.56
C ILE A 49 -7.14 -1.95 -15.17
N ALA A 50 -6.33 -2.56 -16.04
CA ALA A 50 -4.92 -2.74 -15.78
C ALA A 50 -4.18 -1.40 -15.64
N GLU A 51 -4.49 -0.42 -16.50
CA GLU A 51 -3.92 0.93 -16.45
C GLU A 51 -4.33 1.69 -15.18
N TRP A 52 -5.56 1.46 -14.71
CA TRP A 52 -6.02 1.95 -13.41
C TRP A 52 -5.19 1.36 -12.26
N PHE A 53 -4.99 0.04 -12.22
CA PHE A 53 -4.17 -0.59 -11.17
C PHE A 53 -2.72 -0.07 -11.18
N GLU A 54 -2.12 0.18 -12.34
CA GLU A 54 -0.79 0.79 -12.40
C GLU A 54 -0.78 2.24 -11.91
N THR A 55 -1.88 2.97 -12.09
CA THR A 55 -2.03 4.32 -11.53
C THR A 55 -2.13 4.27 -10.02
N LEU A 56 -2.88 3.31 -9.45
CA LEU A 56 -2.95 3.10 -8.01
C LEU A 56 -1.57 2.72 -7.44
N ALA A 57 -0.83 1.81 -8.07
CA ALA A 57 0.54 1.49 -7.65
C ALA A 57 1.45 2.74 -7.57
N ARG A 58 1.32 3.69 -8.51
CA ARG A 58 2.07 4.96 -8.44
C ARG A 58 1.64 5.85 -7.27
N ALA A 59 0.35 5.86 -6.93
CA ALA A 59 -0.16 6.61 -5.78
C ALA A 59 0.36 6.02 -4.46
N GLU A 60 0.27 4.71 -4.28
CA GLU A 60 0.72 4.06 -3.04
C GLU A 60 2.24 4.17 -2.84
N LYS A 61 3.02 4.16 -3.93
CA LYS A 61 4.46 4.50 -3.86
C LYS A 61 4.71 5.90 -3.31
N SER A 62 3.86 6.87 -3.66
CA SER A 62 3.92 8.23 -3.11
C SER A 62 3.53 8.26 -1.63
N HIS A 63 2.49 7.52 -1.24
CA HIS A 63 2.07 7.38 0.15
C HIS A 63 3.17 6.77 1.02
N ALA A 64 3.75 5.64 0.61
CA ALA A 64 4.89 5.01 1.28
C ALA A 64 6.04 6.01 1.49
N GLY A 65 6.39 6.78 0.45
CA GLY A 65 7.42 7.82 0.56
C GLY A 65 7.10 8.91 1.59
N ARG A 66 5.84 9.36 1.65
CA ARG A 66 5.39 10.38 2.61
C ARG A 66 5.35 9.85 4.04
N PHE A 67 4.92 8.60 4.24
CA PHE A 67 4.91 7.98 5.56
C PHE A 67 6.32 7.72 6.08
N THR A 68 7.26 7.33 5.22
CA THR A 68 8.68 7.23 5.58
C THR A 68 9.23 8.57 6.05
N GLN A 69 8.98 9.66 5.32
CA GLN A 69 9.38 11.01 5.76
C GLN A 69 8.75 11.41 7.10
N GLY A 70 7.46 11.07 7.28
CA GLY A 70 6.77 11.28 8.54
C GLY A 70 7.41 10.53 9.71
N LEU A 71 7.76 9.25 9.50
CA LEU A 71 8.42 8.42 10.50
C LEU A 71 9.80 8.99 10.89
N GLU A 72 10.61 9.36 9.89
CA GLU A 72 11.92 9.98 10.10
C GLU A 72 11.82 11.30 10.88
N SER A 73 10.72 12.05 10.75
CA SER A 73 10.53 13.32 11.46
C SER A 73 10.17 13.17 12.94
N ILE A 74 9.68 12.00 13.36
CA ILE A 74 9.22 11.74 14.73
C ILE A 74 10.06 10.69 15.47
N SER A 75 10.99 10.05 14.77
CA SER A 75 11.97 9.09 15.33
C SER A 75 13.20 9.83 15.84
#